data_AF-A0A7V9HFD7-F1
#
_entry.id   AF-A0A7V9HFD7-F1
#
_cell.length_a   1.000
_cell.length_b   1.000
_cell.length_c   1.000
_cell.angle_alpha   90.00
_cell.angle_beta   90.00
_cell.angle_gamma   90.00
#
_symmetry.space_group_name_H-M   'P 1'
#
loop_
_entity.id
_entity.type
_entity.pdbx_description
1 polymer ?
#
loop_
_entity_poly.entity_id
_entity_poly.type
_entity_poly.pdbx_seq_one_letter_code
_entity_poly.pdbx_strand_id
1 'polypeptide(L)'
;DPAWREIDVGEWGGRPAAEVDGEDETLTNWRGGPRTAPGGEKWVDFGQRVARATDELIAAGGSWLVVCHGGCVRAASAHLVGADALAFGSPPNASVTTLELGARPRLRTYGVTPGAELPTGLY
;
A
#
# COMPACT_ATOMS: atom_id res chain seq x y z
N ASP A 1 7.82 11.16 8.31
CA ASP A 1 8.69 10.00 8.54
C ASP A 1 9.04 9.36 7.20
N PRO A 2 10.32 9.21 6.83
CA PRO A 2 10.76 8.55 5.60
C PRO A 2 10.23 7.12 5.42
N ALA A 3 9.96 6.40 6.51
CA ALA A 3 9.51 5.01 6.44
C ALA A 3 8.13 4.84 5.79
N TRP A 4 7.32 5.91 5.76
CA TRP A 4 5.96 5.95 5.19
C TRP A 4 5.88 6.66 3.84
N ARG A 5 7.01 7.03 3.23
CA ARG A 5 7.04 7.57 1.86
C ARG A 5 6.62 6.50 0.86
N GLU A 6 5.94 6.92 -0.20
CA GLU A 6 5.58 6.04 -1.32
C GLU A 6 6.83 5.39 -1.92
N ILE A 7 6.62 4.27 -2.59
CA ILE A 7 7.68 3.57 -3.33
C ILE A 7 8.38 4.51 -4.31
N ASP A 8 9.71 4.46 -4.33
CA ASP A 8 10.49 5.20 -5.32
C ASP A 8 10.35 4.53 -6.68
N VAL A 9 9.73 5.23 -7.63
CA VAL A 9 9.52 4.74 -8.99
C VAL A 9 10.70 5.05 -9.92
N GLY A 10 11.80 5.62 -9.40
CA GLY A 10 13.03 5.86 -10.15
C GLY A 10 12.80 6.66 -11.43
N GLU A 11 13.36 6.18 -12.53
CA GLU A 11 13.23 6.81 -13.86
C GLU A 11 11.80 6.86 -14.41
N TRP A 12 10.83 6.16 -13.81
CA TRP A 12 9.42 6.31 -14.18
C TRP A 12 8.77 7.56 -13.57
N GLY A 13 9.43 8.22 -12.61
CA GLY A 13 8.93 9.42 -11.96
C GLY A 13 8.58 10.53 -12.94
N GLY A 14 7.37 11.07 -12.84
CA GLY A 14 6.89 12.16 -13.70
C GLY A 14 6.41 11.73 -15.09
N ARG A 15 6.49 10.44 -15.41
CA ARG A 15 6.02 9.89 -16.70
C ARG A 15 4.58 9.39 -16.61
N PRO A 16 3.80 9.46 -17.70
CA PRO A 16 2.49 8.81 -17.76
C PRO A 16 2.61 7.28 -17.63
N ALA A 17 1.70 6.66 -16.89
CA ALA A 17 1.66 5.20 -16.74
C ALA A 17 1.59 4.49 -18.12
N ALA A 18 0.82 5.01 -19.06
CA ALA A 18 0.69 4.43 -20.40
C ALA A 18 2.02 4.37 -21.17
N GLU A 19 2.96 5.29 -20.93
CA GLU A 19 4.29 5.24 -21.55
C GLU A 19 5.14 4.13 -20.95
N VAL A 20 5.12 3.98 -19.63
CA VAL A 20 5.85 2.92 -18.89
C VAL A 20 5.30 1.53 -19.23
N ASP A 21 3.97 1.43 -19.31
CA ASP A 21 3.26 0.23 -19.68
C ASP A 21 3.55 -0.17 -21.14
N GLY A 22 3.73 0.80 -22.05
CA GLY A 22 4.05 0.54 -23.45
C GLY A 22 5.47 0.03 -23.73
N GLU A 23 6.39 0.09 -22.76
CA GLU A 23 7.76 -0.41 -22.90
C GLU A 23 7.87 -1.95 -22.81
N ASP A 24 6.85 -2.63 -22.27
CA ASP A 24 6.86 -4.07 -22.04
C ASP A 24 5.45 -4.65 -22.19
N GLU A 25 5.30 -5.71 -23.00
CA GLU A 25 4.00 -6.37 -23.23
C GLU A 25 3.51 -7.20 -22.04
N THR A 26 4.35 -7.41 -21.01
CA THR A 26 3.93 -8.05 -19.77
C THR A 26 3.01 -7.13 -18.99
N LEU A 27 1.80 -7.63 -18.69
CA LEU A 27 0.78 -6.95 -17.88
C LEU A 27 1.43 -6.27 -16.67
N THR A 28 1.21 -4.96 -16.56
CA THR A 28 2.01 -4.07 -15.72
C THR A 28 1.84 -4.35 -14.24
N ASN A 29 2.75 -5.18 -13.73
CA ASN A 29 2.85 -5.45 -12.31
C ASN A 29 3.88 -4.54 -11.64
N TRP A 30 4.12 -3.32 -12.14
CA TRP A 30 4.97 -2.36 -11.43
C TRP A 30 4.30 -1.77 -10.20
N ARG A 31 2.95 -1.80 -10.15
CA ARG A 31 2.16 -1.39 -8.97
C ARG A 31 2.07 -2.52 -7.93
N GLY A 32 3.17 -3.16 -7.58
CA GLY A 32 3.19 -4.17 -6.53
C GLY A 32 3.90 -5.48 -6.85
N GLY A 33 4.44 -5.61 -8.05
CA GLY A 33 5.08 -6.81 -8.54
C GLY A 33 6.55 -6.62 -8.87
N PRO A 34 7.13 -7.56 -9.65
CA PRO A 34 8.58 -7.70 -9.74
C PRO A 34 9.26 -6.62 -10.59
N ARG A 35 8.52 -5.88 -11.43
CA ARG A 35 9.09 -4.88 -12.34
C ARG A 35 9.45 -3.63 -11.55
N THR A 36 10.74 -3.28 -11.55
CA THR A 36 11.29 -2.09 -10.88
C THR A 36 12.02 -1.23 -11.91
N ALA A 37 11.80 0.08 -11.89
CA ALA A 37 12.51 1.01 -12.76
C ALA A 37 14.01 1.05 -12.42
N PRO A 38 14.88 1.42 -13.37
CA PRO A 38 16.22 1.86 -13.03
C PRO A 38 16.16 3.00 -12.00
N GLY A 39 17.02 2.91 -10.97
CA GLY A 39 17.03 3.85 -9.85
C GLY A 39 15.82 3.78 -8.91
N GLY A 40 14.85 2.89 -9.15
CA GLY A 40 13.68 2.70 -8.30
C GLY A 40 13.90 1.73 -7.14
N GLU A 41 12.98 1.78 -6.18
CA GLU A 41 12.91 0.87 -5.04
C GLU A 41 12.19 -0.43 -5.45
N LYS A 42 12.73 -1.58 -5.05
CA LYS A 42 12.06 -2.86 -5.29
C LYS A 42 10.88 -3.02 -4.35
N TRP A 43 9.80 -3.65 -4.82
CA TRP A 43 8.62 -3.86 -3.99
C TRP A 43 8.90 -4.63 -2.69
N VAL A 44 9.84 -5.59 -2.71
CA VAL A 44 10.24 -6.33 -1.51
C VAL A 44 10.89 -5.42 -0.46
N ASP A 45 11.76 -4.50 -0.89
CA ASP A 45 12.47 -3.58 0.01
C ASP A 45 11.50 -2.53 0.56
N PHE A 46 10.64 -1.99 -0.31
CA PHE A 46 9.52 -1.12 0.05
C PHE A 46 8.60 -1.77 1.10
N GLY A 47 8.17 -3.01 0.84
CA GLY A 47 7.31 -3.77 1.73
C GLY A 47 7.94 -4.01 3.11
N GLN A 48 9.22 -4.39 3.14
CA GLN A 48 9.97 -4.57 4.40
C GLN A 48 10.10 -3.27 5.20
N ARG A 49 10.36 -2.15 4.52
CA ARG A 49 10.44 -0.83 5.16
C ARG A 49 9.12 -0.44 5.83
N VAL A 50 8.00 -0.60 5.13
CA VAL A 50 6.66 -0.30 5.67
C VAL A 50 6.26 -1.28 6.77
N ALA A 51 6.57 -2.57 6.62
CA ALA A 51 6.34 -3.59 7.64
C ALA A 51 7.06 -3.26 8.94
N ARG A 52 8.34 -2.90 8.88
CA ARG A 52 9.12 -2.47 10.04
C ARG A 52 8.49 -1.26 10.74
N ALA A 53 8.11 -0.23 9.98
CA ALA A 53 7.46 0.95 10.56
C ALA A 53 6.12 0.61 11.22
N THR A 54 5.38 -0.34 10.64
CA THR A 54 4.13 -0.85 11.21
C THR A 54 4.39 -1.57 12.53
N ASP A 55 5.39 -2.45 12.58
CA ASP A 55 5.77 -3.19 13.81
C ASP A 55 6.25 -2.25 14.93
N GLU A 56 6.96 -1.17 14.59
CA GLU A 56 7.38 -0.15 15.55
C GLU A 56 6.16 0.57 16.19
N LEU A 57 5.12 0.91 15.42
CA LEU A 57 3.88 1.48 15.95
C LEU A 57 3.10 0.48 16.82
N ILE A 58 3.05 -0.79 16.40
CA ILE A 58 2.42 -1.87 17.18
C ILE A 58 3.12 -2.03 18.52
N ALA A 59 4.46 -2.09 18.53
CA ALA A 59 5.26 -2.27 19.72
C ALA A 59 5.16 -1.07 20.68
N ALA A 60 5.06 0.15 20.14
CA ALA A 60 4.83 1.35 20.94
C ALA A 60 3.44 1.36 21.62
N GLY A 61 2.47 0.63 21.07
CA GLY A 61 1.11 0.54 21.58
C GLY A 61 0.28 1.81 21.36
N GLY A 62 -1.01 1.73 21.67
CA GLY A 62 -1.95 2.85 21.52
C GLY A 62 -2.60 2.94 20.13
N SER A 63 -3.21 4.10 19.86
CA SER A 63 -3.91 4.38 18.60
C SER A 63 -3.09 5.35 17.75
N TRP A 64 -2.81 4.96 16.51
CA TRP A 64 -1.99 5.73 15.58
C TRP A 64 -2.80 6.13 14.35
N LEU A 65 -2.55 7.35 13.86
CA LEU A 65 -3.01 7.82 12.56
C LEU A 65 -1.79 8.01 11.66
N VAL A 66 -1.72 7.23 10.58
CA VAL A 66 -0.67 7.33 9.57
C VAL A 66 -1.25 7.92 8.30
N VAL A 67 -0.78 9.11 7.91
CA VAL A 67 -1.11 9.73 6.63
C VAL A 67 -0.01 9.38 5.64
N CYS A 68 -0.35 8.58 4.63
CA CYS A 68 0.61 8.04 3.66
C CYS A 68 -0.05 7.81 2.29
N HIS A 69 0.63 7.07 1.42
CA HIS A 69 0.20 6.81 0.04
C HIS A 69 -0.35 5.39 -0.14
N GLY A 70 -0.93 5.13 -1.31
CA GLY A 70 -1.62 3.88 -1.60
C GLY A 70 -0.73 2.63 -1.51
N GLY A 71 0.54 2.72 -1.93
CA GLY A 71 1.48 1.62 -1.77
C GLY A 71 1.73 1.28 -0.31
N CYS A 72 1.87 2.29 0.55
CA CYS A 72 2.10 2.09 1.98
C CYS A 72 0.88 1.44 2.66
N VAL A 73 -0.33 1.88 2.32
CA VAL A 73 -1.58 1.28 2.83
C VAL A 73 -1.66 -0.20 2.44
N ARG A 74 -1.31 -0.54 1.19
CA ARG A 74 -1.30 -1.93 0.70
C ARG A 74 -0.26 -2.77 1.44
N ALA A 75 0.97 -2.29 1.53
CA ALA A 75 2.06 -3.00 2.18
C ALA A 75 1.77 -3.25 3.68
N ALA A 76 1.30 -2.23 4.41
CA ALA A 76 0.94 -2.37 5.82
C ALA A 76 -0.25 -3.32 6.02
N SER A 77 -1.28 -3.24 5.18
CA SER A 77 -2.44 -4.13 5.26
C SER A 77 -2.05 -5.58 5.01
N ALA A 78 -1.25 -5.83 3.96
CA ALA A 78 -0.77 -7.15 3.59
C ALA A 78 0.11 -7.79 4.66
N HIS A 79 1.07 -7.01 5.21
CA HIS A 79 1.90 -7.42 6.33
C HIS A 79 1.07 -7.86 7.53
N LEU A 80 0.06 -7.07 7.90
CA LEU A 80 -0.74 -7.32 9.09
C LEU A 80 -1.60 -8.58 8.98
N VAL A 81 -2.17 -8.86 7.81
CA VAL A 81 -3.05 -10.03 7.60
C VAL A 81 -2.31 -11.25 7.06
N GLY A 82 -1.00 -11.15 6.80
CA GLY A 82 -0.20 -12.23 6.22
C GLY A 82 -0.59 -12.60 4.79
N ALA A 83 -1.00 -11.61 3.99
CA ALA A 83 -1.41 -11.80 2.60
C ALA A 83 -0.39 -11.21 1.61
N ASP A 84 -0.57 -11.53 0.33
CA ASP A 84 0.13 -10.85 -0.76
C ASP A 84 -0.40 -9.41 -0.91
N ALA A 85 0.51 -8.43 -1.04
CA ALA A 85 0.14 -7.04 -1.29
C ALA A 85 -0.56 -6.84 -2.65
N LEU A 86 -0.38 -7.77 -3.58
CA LEU A 86 -1.11 -7.80 -4.85
C LEU A 86 -2.58 -8.20 -4.70
N ALA A 87 -2.97 -8.83 -3.58
CA ALA A 87 -4.37 -9.11 -3.29
C ALA A 87 -5.18 -7.83 -2.96
N PHE A 88 -4.49 -6.72 -2.71
CA PHE A 88 -5.11 -5.43 -2.40
C PHE A 88 -5.14 -4.52 -3.62
N GLY A 89 -6.33 -4.03 -3.97
CA GLY A 89 -6.52 -2.97 -4.95
C GLY A 89 -5.96 -1.63 -4.47
N SER A 90 -5.82 -0.65 -5.37
CA SER A 90 -5.41 0.70 -4.97
C SER A 90 -6.51 1.36 -4.11
N PRO A 91 -6.19 1.86 -2.90
CA PRO A 91 -7.17 2.57 -2.10
C PRO A 91 -7.53 3.91 -2.78
N PRO A 92 -8.79 4.38 -2.68
CA PRO A 92 -9.19 5.67 -3.21
C PRO A 92 -8.43 6.84 -2.55
N ASN A 93 -8.36 7.97 -3.25
CA ASN A 93 -7.82 9.20 -2.67
C ASN A 93 -8.64 9.65 -1.46
N ALA A 94 -7.96 10.14 -0.42
CA ALA A 94 -8.56 10.61 0.82
C ALA A 94 -9.47 9.57 1.52
N SER A 95 -9.19 8.29 1.30
CA SER A 95 -9.88 7.19 1.97
C SER A 95 -9.18 6.78 3.27
N VAL A 96 -9.89 6.04 4.11
CA VAL A 96 -9.43 5.53 5.41
C VAL A 96 -9.44 4.01 5.39
N THR A 97 -8.28 3.45 5.75
CA THR A 97 -8.11 2.03 6.07
C THR A 97 -7.92 1.92 7.58
N THR A 98 -8.69 1.05 8.23
CA THR A 98 -8.60 0.85 9.68
C THR A 98 -8.10 -0.55 9.99
N LEU A 99 -7.11 -0.62 10.87
CA LEU A 99 -6.47 -1.84 11.35
C LEU A 99 -6.71 -1.93 12.85
N GLU A 100 -7.25 -3.06 13.31
CA GLU A 100 -7.39 -3.35 14.73
C GLU A 100 -6.23 -4.23 15.18
N LEU A 101 -5.49 -3.75 16.16
CA LEU A 101 -4.35 -4.44 16.74
C LEU A 101 -4.80 -5.24 17.96
N GLY A 102 -4.36 -6.49 18.07
CA GLY A 102 -4.68 -7.40 19.16
C GLY A 102 -3.96 -8.73 18.98
N ALA A 103 -4.27 -9.74 19.81
CA ALA A 103 -3.67 -11.08 19.69
C ALA A 103 -3.83 -11.70 18.29
N ARG A 104 -4.87 -11.28 17.55
CA ARG A 104 -5.03 -11.52 16.12
C ARG A 104 -5.38 -10.20 15.46
N PRO A 105 -4.41 -9.55 14.79
CA PRO A 105 -4.67 -8.33 14.06
C PRO A 105 -5.77 -8.51 13.00
N ARG A 106 -6.54 -7.45 12.74
CA ARG A 106 -7.64 -7.48 11.76
C ARG A 106 -7.65 -6.23 10.91
N LEU A 107 -7.79 -6.42 9.61
CA LEU A 107 -8.21 -5.36 8.70
C LEU A 107 -9.72 -5.14 8.89
N ARG A 108 -10.10 -3.98 9.42
CA ARG A 108 -11.50 -3.62 9.71
C ARG A 108 -12.17 -2.96 8.51
N THR A 109 -11.49 -2.01 7.89
CA THR A 109 -11.95 -1.35 6.66
C THR A 109 -10.76 -1.14 5.73
N TYR A 110 -11.01 -1.16 4.43
CA TYR A 110 -9.99 -0.88 3.42
C TYR A 110 -10.51 0.16 2.43
N GLY A 111 -9.84 1.31 2.34
CA GLY A 111 -10.12 2.32 1.33
C GLY A 111 -11.51 2.96 1.41
N VAL A 112 -12.05 3.18 2.62
CA VAL A 112 -13.39 3.80 2.79
C VAL A 112 -13.28 5.32 2.78
N THR A 113 -13.95 5.99 1.84
CA THR A 113 -14.03 7.46 1.81
C THR A 113 -15.07 7.96 2.81
N PRO A 114 -14.71 8.81 3.79
CA PRO A 114 -15.68 9.37 4.72
C PRO A 114 -16.78 10.15 3.99
N GLY A 115 -18.05 9.84 4.29
CA GLY A 115 -19.20 10.49 3.66
C GLY A 115 -19.58 9.96 2.28
N ALA A 116 -18.85 9.00 1.72
CA ALA A 116 -19.34 8.22 0.58
C ALA A 116 -20.36 7.20 1.09
N GLU A 117 -21.51 7.09 0.43
CA GLU A 117 -22.39 5.94 0.64
C GLU A 117 -21.59 4.66 0.32
N LEU A 118 -21.59 3.70 1.25
CA LEU A 118 -21.12 2.36 0.92
C LEU A 118 -21.97 1.89 -0.28
N PRO A 119 -21.39 1.40 -1.38
CA PRO A 119 -22.18 0.83 -2.44
C PRO A 119 -23.01 -0.30 -1.83
N THR A 120 -24.32 -0.07 -1.71
CA THR A 120 -25.27 -1.07 -1.25
C THR A 120 -25.29 -2.17 -2.30
N GLY A 121 -24.67 -3.31 -1.98
CA GLY A 121 -24.89 -4.55 -2.73
C GLY A 121 -23.65 -5.18 -3.34
N LEU A 122 -22.68 -5.59 -2.53
CA LEU A 122 -21.84 -6.76 -2.82
C LEU A 122 -21.68 -7.58 -1.55
N TYR A 123 -22.66 -8.45 -1.31
CA TYR A 123 -22.49 -9.70 -0.55
C TYR A 123 -22.18 -10.82 -1.54
#